data_AF-A0A2A2FDC0-F1
#
_entry.id   AF-A0A2A2FDC0-F1
#
_cell.length_a   1.000
_cell.length_b   1.000
_cell.length_c   1.000
_cell.angle_alpha   90.00
_cell.angle_beta   90.00
_cell.angle_gamma   90.00
#
_symmetry.space_group_name_H-M   'P 1'
#
loop_
_entity.id
_entity.type
_entity.pdbx_description
1 polymer ?
#
loop_
_entity_poly.entity_id
_entity_poly.type
_entity_poly.pdbx_seq_one_letter_code
_entity_poly.pdbx_strand_id
1 'polypeptide(L)'
;MNALSELFAENTLLWVLTGVLAYSAVAIWLRDRGVLPESVRVSGPVLTLRTLRGRVFLNRLAAPKRFWRIVANLGLGGALVAMVGSFVLILSSALSALRTAQPSAIQQPQNFLIIPGVNDFLPLSVAPEIVAGLAVAMVVHEGAHGLLCRVEDIDIESMGLVFFALLPVGAFVEPNEEATQEASRGARARMFAAGVTANTVLTVIVFALLFGPVVGAIAPAPGYAVGEVTPESPAAAADITSGDRLVAVDGTPVDTAAEFEAALADAGDTVSVTADDGDGERTVEVERELQVIGSAGGNPLGVTIESEPVAIASVNGEPVATERGFLDAVGDAERATVTVDADGAANATVESETAEIPIGAYALGVQEDGPLHAAGAPLGEPMTIVAIDGERVRNNDELSAVLGEREPGATAEVVAYDADDERVSYDVALDPHPNREGGFVGVSVFPGSSGLALDDFGVSEYPAGAYLELLGGDGGEGATDGLALGGLTDSPLGLVFASLILPLGSLFGLPFNFAGFTGEMTNFFVVEGSLAALGGGTFLLANLLFWTGWINIQLALFNCLPAFPLDGGRILRMVAEAVVSRVPVSDRHAAVRTITVSSGLVMLAGLIMMIFGNRILMALGLL
;
A
#
# COMPACT_ATOMS: atom_id res chain seq x y z
N MET A 1 30.23 -18.60 27.09
CA MET A 1 28.99 -17.92 27.54
C MET A 1 28.82 -16.59 26.84
N ASN A 2 29.82 -15.69 26.82
CA ASN A 2 29.71 -14.38 26.15
C ASN A 2 29.43 -14.45 24.63
N ALA A 3 30.09 -15.35 23.88
CA ALA A 3 29.81 -15.52 22.45
C ALA A 3 28.43 -16.13 22.14
N LEU A 4 27.84 -16.86 23.09
CA LEU A 4 26.47 -17.37 22.95
C LEU A 4 25.46 -16.29 23.31
N SER A 5 25.75 -15.41 24.27
CA SER A 5 24.87 -14.29 24.58
C SER A 5 24.86 -13.23 23.47
N GLU A 6 26.00 -12.96 22.82
CA GLU A 6 26.07 -12.05 21.65
C GLU A 6 25.30 -12.62 20.45
N LEU A 7 25.48 -13.91 20.15
CA LEU A 7 24.80 -14.58 19.03
C LEU A 7 23.27 -14.69 19.20
N PHE A 8 22.78 -14.69 20.44
CA PHE A 8 21.34 -14.58 20.73
C PHE A 8 20.89 -13.12 20.75
N ALA A 9 21.67 -12.18 21.30
CA ALA A 9 21.30 -10.76 21.39
C ALA A 9 21.08 -10.12 20.00
N GLU A 10 21.81 -10.55 18.99
CA GLU A 10 21.72 -10.02 17.62
C GLU A 10 20.70 -10.76 16.73
N ASN A 11 20.10 -11.87 17.20
CA ASN A 11 19.31 -12.75 16.33
C ASN A 11 17.94 -13.12 16.91
N THR A 12 16.95 -12.26 16.64
CA THR A 12 15.54 -12.44 17.02
C THR A 12 14.97 -13.79 16.58
N LEU A 13 15.35 -14.28 15.39
CA LEU A 13 14.89 -15.59 14.89
C LEU A 13 15.33 -16.74 15.81
N LEU A 14 16.53 -16.64 16.37
CA LEU A 14 17.09 -17.66 17.25
C LEU A 14 16.37 -17.68 18.60
N TRP A 15 15.96 -16.52 19.11
CA TRP A 15 15.07 -16.41 20.27
C TRP A 15 13.70 -17.03 19.99
N VAL A 16 13.08 -16.72 18.85
CA VAL A 16 11.79 -17.31 18.45
C VAL A 16 11.92 -18.84 18.37
N LEU A 17 12.95 -19.35 17.70
CA LEU A 17 13.18 -20.79 17.54
C LEU A 17 13.40 -21.47 18.90
N THR A 18 14.20 -20.85 19.78
CA THR A 18 14.43 -21.34 21.14
C THR A 18 13.13 -21.36 21.96
N GLY A 19 12.31 -20.32 21.84
CA GLY A 19 10.99 -20.25 22.48
C GLY A 19 10.06 -21.36 22.00
N VAL A 20 10.01 -21.62 20.69
CA VAL A 20 9.21 -22.71 20.10
C VAL A 20 9.70 -24.08 20.56
N LEU A 21 11.01 -24.29 20.62
CA LEU A 21 11.60 -25.55 21.12
C LEU A 21 11.31 -25.75 22.61
N ALA A 22 11.45 -24.70 23.43
CA ALA A 22 11.14 -24.73 24.86
C ALA A 22 9.65 -25.01 25.10
N TYR A 23 8.76 -24.32 24.39
CA TYR A 23 7.33 -24.59 24.39
C TYR A 23 7.05 -26.06 24.05
N SER A 24 7.65 -26.57 22.97
CA SER A 24 7.44 -27.94 22.50
C SER A 24 7.89 -28.95 23.56
N ALA A 25 9.04 -28.73 24.19
CA ALA A 25 9.56 -29.57 25.26
C ALA A 25 8.63 -29.60 26.48
N VAL A 26 8.12 -28.43 26.90
CA VAL A 26 7.16 -28.32 28.01
C VAL A 26 5.83 -29.00 27.66
N ALA A 27 5.30 -28.77 26.45
CA ALA A 27 4.03 -29.34 26.01
C ALA A 27 4.10 -30.87 25.90
N ILE A 28 5.20 -31.41 25.37
CA ILE A 28 5.47 -32.86 25.35
C ILE A 28 5.61 -33.41 26.77
N TRP A 29 6.34 -32.73 27.65
CA TRP A 29 6.51 -33.14 29.04
C TRP A 29 5.18 -33.18 29.80
N LEU A 30 4.29 -32.21 29.59
CA LEU A 30 2.94 -32.18 30.17
C LEU A 30 2.06 -33.32 29.64
N ARG A 31 2.14 -33.60 28.33
CA ARG A 31 1.44 -34.72 27.68
C ARG A 31 1.89 -36.05 28.28
N ASP A 32 3.19 -36.26 28.39
CA ASP A 32 3.77 -37.53 28.86
C ASP A 32 3.48 -37.77 30.35
N ARG A 33 3.23 -36.71 31.13
CA ARG A 33 2.74 -36.79 32.51
C ARG A 33 1.23 -37.00 32.65
N GLY A 34 0.49 -37.05 31.54
CA GLY A 34 -0.98 -37.21 31.56
C GLY A 34 -1.72 -36.02 32.18
N VAL A 35 -1.09 -34.84 32.22
CA VAL A 35 -1.70 -33.60 32.77
C VAL A 35 -2.66 -32.98 31.75
N LEU A 36 -2.41 -33.18 30.46
CA LEU A 36 -3.25 -32.63 29.41
C LEU A 36 -4.55 -33.44 29.25
N PRO A 37 -5.72 -32.79 29.15
CA PRO A 37 -6.99 -33.48 28.92
C PRO A 37 -7.04 -34.10 27.52
N GLU A 38 -7.87 -35.14 27.32
CA GLU A 38 -8.00 -35.87 26.04
C GLU A 38 -8.39 -34.99 24.84
N SER A 39 -8.98 -33.82 25.12
CA SER A 39 -9.29 -32.79 24.12
C SER A 39 -8.06 -32.10 23.55
N VAL A 40 -6.89 -32.21 24.18
CA VAL A 40 -5.64 -31.55 23.76
C VAL A 40 -4.68 -32.60 23.24
N ARG A 41 -4.34 -32.51 21.94
CA ARG A 41 -3.29 -33.33 21.33
C ARG A 41 -2.07 -32.47 21.03
N VAL A 42 -0.90 -32.94 21.42
CA VAL A 42 0.38 -32.25 21.20
C VAL A 42 1.30 -33.13 20.35
N SER A 43 1.81 -32.56 19.25
CA SER A 43 2.79 -33.16 18.36
C SER A 43 3.89 -32.14 18.02
N GLY A 44 4.96 -32.14 18.80
CA GLY A 44 6.03 -31.15 18.68
C GLY A 44 5.51 -29.74 19.00
N PRO A 45 5.71 -28.75 18.11
CA PRO A 45 5.19 -27.40 18.29
C PRO A 45 3.69 -27.30 18.00
N VAL A 46 3.07 -28.33 17.41
CA VAL A 46 1.66 -28.28 17.01
C VAL A 46 0.77 -28.76 18.14
N LEU A 47 -0.22 -27.94 18.50
CA LEU A 47 -1.24 -28.24 19.49
C LEU A 47 -2.62 -28.24 18.83
N THR A 48 -3.39 -29.31 19.01
CA THR A 48 -4.76 -29.44 18.50
C THR A 48 -5.74 -29.50 19.66
N LEU A 49 -6.69 -28.56 19.69
CA LEU A 49 -7.82 -28.54 20.60
C LEU A 49 -9.05 -29.12 19.92
N ARG A 50 -9.57 -30.23 20.42
CA ARG A 50 -10.81 -30.87 19.94
C ARG A 50 -11.97 -30.60 20.90
N THR A 51 -13.13 -30.25 20.37
CA THR A 51 -14.33 -30.03 21.18
C THR A 51 -15.58 -30.49 20.45
N LEU A 52 -16.52 -31.08 21.19
CA LEU A 52 -17.88 -31.37 20.70
C LEU A 52 -18.91 -30.39 21.26
N ARG A 53 -18.52 -29.52 22.20
CA ARG A 53 -19.43 -28.58 22.87
C ARG A 53 -20.01 -27.54 21.89
N GLY A 54 -19.27 -27.21 20.83
CA GLY A 54 -19.71 -26.30 19.76
C GLY A 54 -20.97 -26.77 19.02
N ARG A 55 -21.27 -28.07 19.01
CA ARG A 55 -22.46 -28.61 18.32
C ARG A 55 -23.77 -28.07 18.88
N VAL A 56 -23.88 -27.88 20.20
CA VAL A 56 -25.11 -27.35 20.83
C VAL A 56 -25.35 -25.90 20.40
N PHE A 57 -24.28 -25.11 20.34
CA PHE A 57 -24.32 -23.74 19.85
C PHE A 57 -24.72 -23.70 18.36
N LEU A 58 -24.08 -24.51 17.52
CA LEU A 58 -24.41 -24.62 16.10
C LEU A 58 -25.86 -25.09 15.87
N ASN A 59 -26.39 -26.00 16.68
CA ASN A 59 -27.79 -26.44 16.58
C ASN A 59 -28.77 -25.29 16.84
N ARG A 60 -28.48 -24.44 17.83
CA ARG A 60 -29.30 -23.25 18.11
C ARG A 60 -29.20 -22.26 16.97
N LEU A 61 -27.99 -22.01 16.48
CA LEU A 61 -27.75 -21.06 15.39
C LEU A 61 -28.35 -21.54 14.06
N ALA A 62 -28.38 -22.85 13.80
CA ALA A 62 -28.94 -23.47 12.61
C ALA A 62 -30.48 -23.51 12.58
N ALA A 63 -31.15 -23.18 13.70
CA ALA A 63 -32.60 -23.25 13.84
C ALA A 63 -33.39 -22.55 12.70
N PRO A 64 -33.04 -21.33 12.24
CA PRO A 64 -33.69 -20.71 11.10
C PRO A 64 -33.14 -21.28 9.78
N LYS A 65 -33.34 -22.60 9.54
CA LYS A 65 -32.79 -23.31 8.38
C LYS A 65 -33.02 -22.56 7.07
N ARG A 66 -34.26 -22.12 6.80
CA ARG A 66 -34.63 -21.41 5.56
C ARG A 66 -33.76 -20.18 5.28
N PHE A 67 -33.48 -19.38 6.31
CA PHE A 67 -32.63 -18.20 6.20
C PHE A 67 -31.21 -18.59 5.75
N TRP A 68 -30.60 -19.55 6.44
CA TRP A 68 -29.26 -20.04 6.09
C TRP A 68 -29.19 -20.67 4.70
N ARG A 69 -30.26 -21.35 4.24
CA ARG A 69 -30.31 -21.88 2.87
C ARG A 69 -30.31 -20.76 1.83
N ILE A 70 -31.01 -19.66 2.08
CA ILE A 70 -31.03 -18.49 1.19
C ILE A 70 -29.64 -17.87 1.12
N VAL A 71 -29.05 -17.57 2.28
CA VAL A 71 -27.69 -16.99 2.37
C VAL A 71 -26.68 -17.88 1.66
N ALA A 72 -26.69 -19.19 1.90
CA ALA A 72 -25.76 -20.11 1.26
C ALA A 72 -26.00 -20.30 -0.24
N ASN A 73 -27.24 -20.15 -0.74
CA ASN A 73 -27.50 -20.16 -2.19
C ASN A 73 -26.95 -18.90 -2.88
N LEU A 74 -27.15 -17.73 -2.25
CA LEU A 74 -26.58 -16.46 -2.75
C LEU A 74 -25.04 -16.54 -2.74
N GLY A 75 -24.47 -17.00 -1.62
CA GLY A 75 -23.03 -17.21 -1.47
C GLY A 75 -22.46 -18.22 -2.45
N LEU A 76 -23.16 -19.34 -2.73
CA LEU A 76 -22.75 -20.29 -3.77
C LEU A 76 -22.72 -19.63 -5.16
N GLY A 77 -23.72 -18.81 -5.49
CA GLY A 77 -23.74 -18.04 -6.73
C GLY A 77 -22.55 -17.08 -6.83
N GLY A 78 -22.30 -16.30 -5.77
CA GLY A 78 -21.15 -15.40 -5.68
C GLY A 78 -19.81 -16.13 -5.77
N ALA A 79 -19.67 -17.26 -5.09
CA ALA A 79 -18.46 -18.09 -5.12
C ALA A 79 -18.16 -18.63 -6.52
N LEU A 80 -19.18 -18.98 -7.31
CA LEU A 80 -19.00 -19.39 -8.71
C LEU A 80 -18.53 -18.23 -9.59
N VAL A 81 -19.08 -17.03 -9.41
CA VAL A 81 -18.63 -15.83 -10.12
C VAL A 81 -17.18 -15.51 -9.76
N ALA A 82 -16.85 -15.48 -8.46
CA ALA A 82 -15.49 -15.25 -7.97
C ALA A 82 -14.51 -16.32 -8.45
N MET A 83 -14.92 -17.58 -8.51
CA MET A 83 -14.12 -18.68 -9.05
C MET A 83 -13.77 -18.44 -10.53
N VAL A 84 -14.75 -18.10 -11.37
CA VAL A 84 -14.51 -17.78 -12.78
C VAL A 84 -13.63 -16.54 -12.92
N GLY A 85 -13.90 -15.48 -12.14
CA GLY A 85 -13.10 -14.26 -12.12
C GLY A 85 -11.65 -14.53 -11.74
N SER A 86 -11.41 -15.32 -10.68
CA SER A 86 -10.07 -15.69 -10.24
C SER A 86 -9.30 -16.52 -11.26
N PHE A 87 -10.00 -17.42 -11.99
CA PHE A 87 -9.40 -18.19 -13.07
C PHE A 87 -8.94 -17.28 -14.22
N VAL A 88 -9.80 -16.34 -14.64
CA VAL A 88 -9.47 -15.37 -15.68
C VAL A 88 -8.33 -14.46 -15.26
N LEU A 89 -8.40 -13.92 -14.03
CA LEU A 89 -7.41 -13.00 -13.48
C LEU A 89 -6.03 -13.66 -13.39
N ILE A 90 -5.94 -14.86 -12.82
CA ILE A 90 -4.65 -15.56 -12.71
C ILE A 90 -4.09 -15.89 -14.09
N LEU A 91 -4.94 -16.28 -15.04
CA LEU A 91 -4.50 -16.55 -16.41
C LEU A 91 -4.04 -15.28 -17.14
N SER A 92 -4.77 -14.16 -17.00
CA SER A 92 -4.37 -12.89 -17.60
C SER A 92 -3.09 -12.34 -16.97
N SER A 93 -2.94 -12.43 -15.65
CA SER A 93 -1.72 -12.03 -14.95
C SER A 93 -0.53 -12.90 -15.34
N ALA A 94 -0.72 -14.21 -15.49
CA ALA A 94 0.31 -15.11 -16.00
C ALA A 94 0.75 -14.74 -17.44
N LEU A 95 -0.20 -14.42 -18.32
CA LEU A 95 0.10 -13.99 -19.69
C LEU A 95 0.77 -12.60 -19.72
N SER A 96 0.40 -11.70 -18.82
CA SER A 96 1.04 -10.39 -18.69
C SER A 96 2.47 -10.52 -18.18
N ALA A 97 2.71 -11.39 -17.18
CA ALA A 97 4.04 -11.64 -16.64
C ALA A 97 5.04 -12.17 -17.69
N LEU A 98 4.54 -12.80 -18.76
CA LEU A 98 5.36 -13.24 -19.90
C LEU A 98 5.79 -12.10 -20.83
N ARG A 99 5.16 -10.93 -20.75
CA ARG A 99 5.40 -9.78 -21.65
C ARG A 99 6.17 -8.64 -20.98
N THR A 100 6.28 -8.67 -19.66
CA THR A 100 6.92 -7.61 -18.88
C THR A 100 8.37 -7.98 -18.56
N ALA A 101 9.33 -7.14 -18.98
CA ALA A 101 10.76 -7.42 -18.80
C ALA A 101 11.28 -7.12 -17.37
N GLN A 102 10.61 -6.25 -16.62
CA GLN A 102 11.04 -5.86 -15.27
C GLN A 102 10.19 -6.59 -14.20
N PRO A 103 10.80 -7.26 -13.21
CA PRO A 103 10.06 -7.88 -12.11
C PRO A 103 9.47 -6.78 -11.22
N SER A 104 8.17 -6.85 -10.92
CA SER A 104 7.57 -5.93 -9.95
C SER A 104 8.01 -6.28 -8.52
N ALA A 105 7.94 -5.32 -7.59
CA ALA A 105 8.31 -5.53 -6.19
C ALA A 105 7.57 -6.72 -5.52
N ILE A 106 6.35 -7.03 -5.97
CA ILE A 106 5.53 -8.19 -5.52
C ILE A 106 6.16 -9.53 -5.92
N GLN A 107 6.95 -9.56 -6.99
CA GLN A 107 7.64 -10.78 -7.46
C GLN A 107 8.93 -11.07 -6.68
N GLN A 108 9.29 -10.22 -5.72
CA GLN A 108 10.39 -10.52 -4.80
C GLN A 108 9.95 -11.56 -3.75
N PRO A 109 10.75 -12.62 -3.49
CA PRO A 109 10.36 -13.71 -2.58
C PRO A 109 9.96 -13.27 -1.17
N GLN A 110 10.61 -12.22 -0.64
CA GLN A 110 10.32 -11.68 0.69
C GLN A 110 8.95 -10.98 0.77
N ASN A 111 8.52 -10.39 -0.34
CA ASN A 111 7.27 -9.63 -0.46
C ASN A 111 6.08 -10.47 -0.91
N PHE A 112 6.31 -11.73 -1.31
CA PHE A 112 5.25 -12.63 -1.73
C PHE A 112 4.42 -13.16 -0.54
N LEU A 113 5.07 -13.45 0.60
CA LEU A 113 4.39 -13.86 1.81
C LEU A 113 4.14 -12.64 2.69
N ILE A 114 2.87 -12.39 3.01
CA ILE A 114 2.49 -11.29 3.89
C ILE A 114 2.84 -11.67 5.34
N ILE A 115 4.09 -11.41 5.74
CA ILE A 115 4.61 -11.63 7.08
C ILE A 115 5.10 -10.28 7.63
N PRO A 116 4.40 -9.72 8.63
CA PRO A 116 4.81 -8.46 9.27
C PRO A 116 6.25 -8.51 9.78
N GLY A 117 7.02 -7.47 9.50
CA GLY A 117 8.44 -7.34 9.85
C GLY A 117 9.41 -8.17 9.00
N VAL A 118 8.93 -8.93 8.01
CA VAL A 118 9.76 -9.64 7.01
C VAL A 118 9.58 -9.06 5.61
N ASN A 119 8.37 -8.60 5.29
CA ASN A 119 8.11 -7.87 4.05
C ASN A 119 8.36 -6.37 4.24
N ASP A 120 8.57 -5.68 3.11
CA ASP A 120 8.91 -4.26 3.10
C ASP A 120 7.71 -3.33 3.35
N PHE A 121 6.51 -3.90 3.50
CA PHE A 121 5.25 -3.14 3.52
C PHE A 121 4.58 -3.06 4.90
N LEU A 122 4.80 -4.06 5.76
CA LEU A 122 4.08 -4.22 7.02
C LEU A 122 5.01 -4.16 8.23
N PRO A 123 4.83 -3.19 9.13
CA PRO A 123 5.60 -3.12 10.36
C PRO A 123 5.25 -4.29 11.29
N LEU A 124 6.16 -4.68 12.18
CA LEU A 124 5.89 -5.76 13.15
C LEU A 124 4.77 -5.40 14.14
N SER A 125 4.52 -4.10 14.36
CA SER A 125 3.49 -3.58 15.26
C SER A 125 2.07 -4.05 14.93
N VAL A 126 1.75 -4.33 13.66
CA VAL A 126 0.41 -4.79 13.22
C VAL A 126 0.19 -6.31 13.35
N ALA A 127 1.23 -7.07 13.72
CA ALA A 127 1.15 -8.52 13.80
C ALA A 127 0.04 -9.03 14.74
N PRO A 128 -0.21 -8.45 15.93
CA PRO A 128 -1.27 -8.90 16.83
C PRO A 128 -2.67 -8.84 16.19
N GLU A 129 -2.99 -7.75 15.48
CA GLU A 129 -4.27 -7.51 14.83
C GLU A 129 -4.46 -8.42 13.62
N ILE A 130 -3.40 -8.67 12.86
CA ILE A 130 -3.40 -9.64 11.76
C ILE A 130 -3.66 -11.06 12.30
N VAL A 131 -2.98 -11.46 13.38
CA VAL A 131 -3.17 -12.78 13.99
C VAL A 131 -4.59 -12.91 14.56
N ALA A 132 -5.12 -11.85 15.19
CA ALA A 132 -6.49 -11.82 15.69
C ALA A 132 -7.51 -11.93 14.53
N GLY A 133 -7.32 -11.16 13.47
CA GLY A 133 -8.16 -11.19 12.27
C GLY A 133 -8.14 -12.56 11.59
N LEU A 134 -6.96 -13.19 11.46
CA LEU A 134 -6.82 -14.54 10.95
C LEU A 134 -7.55 -15.56 11.84
N ALA A 135 -7.37 -15.49 13.16
CA ALA A 135 -8.05 -16.38 14.09
C ALA A 135 -9.59 -16.29 13.96
N VAL A 136 -10.12 -15.07 13.88
CA VAL A 136 -11.55 -14.81 13.66
C VAL A 136 -12.00 -15.37 12.31
N ALA A 137 -11.27 -15.06 11.23
CA ALA A 137 -11.58 -15.51 9.88
C ALA A 137 -11.67 -17.05 9.80
N MET A 138 -10.72 -17.75 10.41
CA MET A 138 -10.66 -19.21 10.39
C MET A 138 -11.76 -19.86 11.22
N VAL A 139 -12.05 -19.32 12.42
CA VAL A 139 -13.15 -19.80 13.27
C VAL A 139 -14.49 -19.62 12.56
N VAL A 140 -14.69 -18.47 11.90
CA VAL A 140 -15.92 -18.19 11.16
C VAL A 140 -16.04 -19.07 9.91
N HIS A 141 -14.96 -19.26 9.17
CA HIS A 141 -14.91 -20.11 7.98
C HIS A 141 -15.31 -21.57 8.32
N GLU A 142 -14.60 -22.17 9.25
CA GLU A 142 -14.82 -23.58 9.65
C GLU A 142 -16.14 -23.73 10.40
N GLY A 143 -16.46 -22.76 11.26
CA GLY A 143 -17.76 -22.66 11.93
C GLY A 143 -18.92 -22.63 10.94
N ALA A 144 -18.76 -22.01 9.78
CA ALA A 144 -19.78 -21.97 8.73
C ALA A 144 -20.00 -23.32 8.06
N HIS A 145 -18.94 -24.08 7.78
CA HIS A 145 -19.10 -25.48 7.34
C HIS A 145 -19.89 -26.28 8.37
N GLY A 146 -19.56 -26.14 9.66
CA GLY A 146 -20.31 -26.80 10.74
C GLY A 146 -21.76 -26.35 10.87
N LEU A 147 -22.02 -25.05 10.70
CA LEU A 147 -23.37 -24.50 10.68
C LEU A 147 -24.19 -25.08 9.52
N LEU A 148 -23.63 -25.11 8.31
CA LEU A 148 -24.34 -25.62 7.14
C LEU A 148 -24.51 -27.14 7.18
N CYS A 149 -23.59 -27.88 7.81
CA CYS A 149 -23.82 -29.29 8.12
C CYS A 149 -25.11 -29.47 8.96
N ARG A 150 -25.30 -28.66 10.01
CA ARG A 150 -26.53 -28.70 10.82
C ARG A 150 -27.79 -28.26 10.06
N VAL A 151 -27.68 -27.25 9.21
CA VAL A 151 -28.81 -26.77 8.39
C VAL A 151 -29.27 -27.83 7.38
N GLU A 152 -28.33 -28.66 6.90
CA GLU A 152 -28.54 -29.73 5.93
C GLU A 152 -28.65 -31.14 6.53
N ASP A 153 -28.73 -31.25 7.85
CA ASP A 153 -28.88 -32.52 8.56
C ASP A 153 -27.73 -33.51 8.29
N ILE A 154 -26.52 -32.99 8.06
CA ILE A 154 -25.26 -33.75 7.98
C ILE A 154 -24.63 -33.73 9.38
N ASP A 155 -24.22 -34.86 9.94
CA ASP A 155 -23.58 -34.95 11.25
C ASP A 155 -22.08 -34.53 11.22
N ILE A 156 -21.54 -34.09 12.36
CA ILE A 156 -20.15 -33.62 12.52
C ILE A 156 -19.51 -34.61 13.48
N GLU A 157 -18.39 -35.19 13.10
CA GLU A 157 -17.64 -36.14 13.92
C GLU A 157 -16.76 -35.41 14.91
N SER A 158 -16.04 -34.38 14.45
CA SER A 158 -15.14 -33.62 15.29
C SER A 158 -15.02 -32.17 14.81
N MET A 159 -14.64 -31.26 15.71
CA MET A 159 -14.29 -29.88 15.37
C MET A 159 -13.25 -29.36 16.35
N GLY A 160 -12.49 -28.35 15.95
CA GLY A 160 -11.39 -27.88 16.77
C GLY A 160 -10.57 -26.73 16.19
N LEU A 161 -9.50 -26.42 16.92
CA LEU A 161 -8.49 -25.44 16.58
C LEU A 161 -7.11 -26.09 16.58
N VAL A 162 -6.24 -25.62 15.71
CA VAL A 162 -4.84 -26.03 15.57
C VAL A 162 -3.97 -24.80 15.80
N PHE A 163 -2.98 -24.96 16.67
CA PHE A 163 -2.03 -23.92 17.02
C PHE A 163 -0.62 -24.40 16.66
N PHE A 164 0.18 -23.49 16.12
CA PHE A 164 1.63 -23.62 16.08
C PHE A 164 2.19 -22.83 17.25
N ALA A 165 2.70 -23.53 18.25
CA ALA A 165 2.98 -23.00 19.58
C ALA A 165 1.75 -22.26 20.16
N LEU A 166 1.78 -20.93 20.16
CA LEU A 166 0.69 -20.08 20.62
C LEU A 166 -0.11 -19.44 19.48
N LEU A 167 0.38 -19.54 18.25
CA LEU A 167 -0.25 -18.93 17.07
C LEU A 167 -1.37 -19.83 16.54
N PRO A 168 -2.60 -19.34 16.38
CA PRO A 168 -3.66 -20.09 15.71
C PRO A 168 -3.31 -20.24 14.23
N VAL A 169 -3.11 -21.48 13.78
CA VAL A 169 -2.73 -21.81 12.39
C VAL A 169 -3.79 -22.64 11.67
N GLY A 170 -4.82 -23.10 12.39
CA GLY A 170 -5.87 -23.96 11.85
C GLY A 170 -7.16 -23.87 12.66
N ALA A 171 -8.29 -23.96 11.99
CA ALA A 171 -9.54 -24.44 12.56
C ALA A 171 -9.99 -25.62 11.70
N PHE A 172 -10.86 -26.49 12.21
CA PHE A 172 -11.43 -27.54 11.38
C PHE A 172 -12.81 -27.95 11.87
N VAL A 173 -13.65 -28.33 10.91
CA VAL A 173 -14.88 -29.10 11.13
C VAL A 173 -14.87 -30.34 10.24
N GLU A 174 -15.02 -31.50 10.86
CA GLU A 174 -15.03 -32.80 10.19
C GLU A 174 -16.48 -33.31 10.08
N PRO A 175 -17.11 -33.22 8.89
CA PRO A 175 -18.42 -33.80 8.65
C PRO A 175 -18.32 -35.32 8.55
N ASN A 176 -19.39 -36.03 8.96
CA ASN A 176 -19.46 -37.47 8.80
C ASN A 176 -19.54 -37.84 7.31
N GLU A 177 -18.65 -38.73 6.87
CA GLU A 177 -18.49 -39.07 5.45
C GLU A 177 -19.73 -39.75 4.86
N GLU A 178 -20.35 -40.67 5.59
CA GLU A 178 -21.54 -41.41 5.15
C GLU A 178 -22.73 -40.45 4.96
N ALA A 179 -23.05 -39.65 5.98
CA ALA A 179 -24.10 -38.63 5.93
C ALA A 179 -23.85 -37.60 4.81
N THR A 180 -22.59 -37.24 4.56
CA THR A 180 -22.24 -36.33 3.46
C THR A 180 -22.51 -36.95 2.08
N GLN A 181 -22.22 -38.24 1.90
CA GLN A 181 -22.48 -38.94 0.64
C GLN A 181 -23.98 -39.09 0.36
N GLU A 182 -24.77 -39.34 1.40
CA GLU A 182 -26.23 -39.45 1.33
C GLU A 182 -26.93 -38.11 1.07
N ALA A 183 -26.32 -36.99 1.48
CA ALA A 183 -26.87 -35.66 1.30
C ALA A 183 -27.10 -35.30 -0.18
N SER A 184 -28.13 -34.51 -0.46
CA SER A 184 -28.42 -34.05 -1.82
C SER A 184 -27.27 -33.22 -2.42
N ARG A 185 -27.16 -33.18 -3.76
CA ARG A 185 -26.16 -32.36 -4.45
C ARG A 185 -26.20 -30.88 -4.02
N GLY A 186 -27.39 -30.32 -3.83
CA GLY A 186 -27.57 -28.94 -3.39
C GLY A 186 -27.22 -28.71 -1.91
N ALA A 187 -27.39 -29.73 -1.06
CA ALA A 187 -26.94 -29.70 0.33
C ALA A 187 -25.42 -29.65 0.41
N ARG A 188 -24.74 -30.56 -0.30
CA ARG A 188 -23.28 -30.56 -0.42
C ARG A 188 -22.74 -29.27 -1.02
N ALA A 189 -23.38 -28.75 -2.07
CA ALA A 189 -22.96 -27.50 -2.71
C ALA A 189 -22.94 -26.31 -1.74
N ARG A 190 -23.99 -26.16 -0.93
CA ARG A 190 -24.06 -25.11 0.08
C ARG A 190 -23.10 -25.34 1.25
N MET A 191 -22.87 -26.60 1.64
CA MET A 191 -21.88 -26.93 2.65
C MET A 191 -20.46 -26.56 2.22
N PHE A 192 -20.05 -26.88 0.99
CA PHE A 192 -18.72 -26.54 0.48
C PHE A 192 -18.54 -25.04 0.19
N ALA A 193 -19.60 -24.31 -0.16
CA ALA A 193 -19.54 -22.86 -0.29
C ALA A 193 -19.66 -22.10 1.04
N ALA A 194 -19.88 -22.81 2.15
CA ALA A 194 -20.20 -22.18 3.43
C ALA A 194 -19.07 -21.30 3.97
N GLY A 195 -17.82 -21.77 3.90
CA GLY A 195 -16.65 -21.04 4.37
C GLY A 195 -16.45 -19.72 3.62
N VAL A 196 -16.42 -19.77 2.28
CA VAL A 196 -16.37 -18.58 1.41
C VAL A 196 -17.52 -17.61 1.74
N THR A 197 -18.76 -18.12 1.80
CA THR A 197 -19.94 -17.30 2.05
C THR A 197 -19.85 -16.57 3.39
N ALA A 198 -19.42 -17.25 4.44
CA ALA A 198 -19.33 -16.67 5.77
C ALA A 198 -18.24 -15.61 5.87
N ASN A 199 -17.08 -15.83 5.24
CA ASN A 199 -16.01 -14.84 5.19
C ASN A 199 -16.42 -13.60 4.39
N THR A 200 -17.15 -13.76 3.29
CA THR A 200 -17.72 -12.62 2.55
C THR A 200 -18.74 -11.86 3.39
N VAL A 201 -19.63 -12.55 4.11
CA VAL A 201 -20.61 -11.89 5.00
C VAL A 201 -19.90 -11.17 6.16
N LEU A 202 -18.90 -11.81 6.77
CA LEU A 202 -18.12 -11.20 7.84
C LEU A 202 -17.39 -9.95 7.35
N THR A 203 -16.77 -10.02 6.16
CA THR A 203 -16.15 -8.88 5.49
C THR A 203 -17.12 -7.70 5.39
N VAL A 204 -18.33 -7.93 4.87
CA VAL A 204 -19.33 -6.88 4.70
C VAL A 204 -19.68 -6.23 6.04
N ILE A 205 -19.86 -7.03 7.08
CA ILE A 205 -20.18 -6.53 8.43
C ILE A 205 -19.01 -5.71 8.99
N VAL A 206 -17.80 -6.24 8.90
CA VAL A 206 -16.59 -5.63 9.45
C VAL A 206 -16.26 -4.32 8.76
N PHE A 207 -16.33 -4.27 7.43
CA PHE A 207 -16.09 -3.03 6.69
C PHE A 207 -17.24 -2.03 6.83
N ALA A 208 -18.49 -2.47 6.97
CA ALA A 208 -19.58 -1.54 7.30
C ALA A 208 -19.38 -0.88 8.68
N LEU A 209 -18.84 -1.62 9.66
CA LEU A 209 -18.47 -1.06 10.95
C LEU A 209 -17.23 -0.16 10.87
N LEU A 210 -16.24 -0.55 10.07
CA LEU A 210 -15.03 0.24 9.86
C LEU A 210 -15.36 1.58 9.21
N PHE A 211 -15.89 1.57 7.98
CA PHE A 211 -16.13 2.77 7.17
C PHE A 211 -17.23 3.66 7.75
N GLY A 212 -18.19 3.08 8.49
CA GLY A 212 -19.26 3.84 9.11
C GLY A 212 -18.82 4.46 10.44
N PRO A 213 -19.24 3.88 11.57
CA PRO A 213 -19.08 4.52 12.87
C PRO A 213 -17.63 4.64 13.37
N VAL A 214 -16.70 3.80 12.91
CA VAL A 214 -15.33 3.78 13.44
C VAL A 214 -14.45 4.81 12.75
N VAL A 215 -14.31 4.74 11.43
CA VAL A 215 -13.55 5.71 10.64
C VAL A 215 -14.23 7.08 10.65
N GLY A 216 -15.57 7.13 10.62
CA GLY A 216 -16.30 8.39 10.77
C GLY A 216 -16.18 9.05 12.16
N ALA A 217 -15.45 8.44 13.10
CA ALA A 217 -15.08 9.05 14.38
C ALA A 217 -13.58 9.39 14.47
N ILE A 218 -12.84 9.28 13.36
CA ILE A 218 -11.43 9.62 13.26
C ILE A 218 -11.30 10.77 12.25
N ALA A 219 -10.54 11.79 12.62
CA ALA A 219 -10.22 12.93 11.77
C ALA A 219 -8.70 13.14 11.72
N PRO A 220 -8.17 13.81 10.69
CA PRO A 220 -6.77 14.25 10.69
C PRO A 220 -6.52 15.18 11.87
N ALA A 221 -5.38 15.00 12.53
CA ALA A 221 -4.93 15.91 13.57
C ALA A 221 -4.40 17.22 12.93
N PRO A 222 -4.60 18.40 13.54
CA PRO A 222 -4.03 19.64 13.04
C PRO A 222 -2.49 19.64 13.01
N GLY A 223 -1.94 20.33 12.01
CA GLY A 223 -0.51 20.52 11.79
C GLY A 223 0.01 19.81 10.54
N TYR A 224 1.31 19.92 10.31
CA TYR A 224 2.01 19.19 9.25
C TYR A 224 2.44 17.82 9.77
N ALA A 225 1.91 16.74 9.19
CA ALA A 225 2.23 15.37 9.59
C ALA A 225 3.56 14.91 8.97
N VAL A 226 4.62 14.79 9.78
CA VAL A 226 5.96 14.41 9.29
C VAL A 226 6.03 12.92 8.99
N GLY A 227 5.83 12.54 7.73
CA GLY A 227 5.90 11.14 7.29
C GLY A 227 7.33 10.60 7.23
N GLU A 228 8.21 11.36 6.60
CA GLU A 228 9.63 11.02 6.48
C GLU A 228 10.48 12.27 6.75
N VAL A 229 11.68 12.03 7.26
CA VAL A 229 12.71 13.07 7.48
C VAL A 229 13.91 12.68 6.64
N THR A 230 14.33 13.59 5.76
CA THR A 230 15.48 13.39 4.89
C THR A 230 16.76 13.27 5.76
N PRO A 231 17.58 12.22 5.61
CA PRO A 231 18.85 12.13 6.33
C PRO A 231 19.74 13.34 6.07
N GLU A 232 20.49 13.78 7.08
CA GLU A 232 21.41 14.94 7.02
C GLU A 232 20.74 16.29 6.68
N SER A 233 19.42 16.36 6.77
CA SER A 233 18.67 17.61 6.58
C SER A 233 18.65 18.49 7.83
N PRO A 234 18.27 19.78 7.69
CA PRO A 234 18.01 20.67 8.82
C PRO A 234 17.04 20.11 9.86
N ALA A 235 15.94 19.49 9.42
CA ALA A 235 14.96 18.87 10.32
C ALA A 235 15.58 17.71 11.11
N ALA A 236 16.37 16.84 10.46
CA ALA A 236 17.08 15.75 11.14
C ALA A 236 18.08 16.29 12.18
N ALA A 237 18.80 17.37 11.87
CA ALA A 237 19.74 18.02 12.79
C ALA A 237 19.04 18.66 14.01
N ALA A 238 17.77 19.05 13.87
CA ALA A 238 16.92 19.58 14.94
C ALA A 238 16.14 18.50 15.72
N ASP A 239 16.53 17.22 15.57
CA ASP A 239 15.88 16.05 16.17
C ASP A 239 14.39 15.93 15.79
N ILE A 240 13.94 16.47 14.65
CA ILE A 240 12.59 16.20 14.13
C ILE A 240 12.57 14.78 13.59
N THR A 241 11.54 14.02 13.98
CA THR A 241 11.43 12.60 13.62
C THR A 241 10.14 12.29 12.88
N SER A 242 10.14 11.20 12.11
CA SER A 242 8.92 10.64 11.54
C SER A 242 7.88 10.41 12.65
N GLY A 243 6.62 10.78 12.40
CA GLY A 243 5.56 10.73 13.40
C GLY A 243 5.29 12.03 14.16
N ASP A 244 6.20 13.01 14.07
CA ASP A 244 5.98 14.34 14.66
C ASP A 244 4.88 15.09 13.88
N ARG A 245 4.10 15.92 14.57
CA ARG A 245 3.27 16.95 13.95
C ARG A 245 3.88 18.33 14.16
N LEU A 246 4.14 19.07 13.10
CA LEU A 246 4.60 20.46 13.20
C LEU A 246 3.37 21.35 13.33
N VAL A 247 3.20 21.97 14.50
CA VAL A 247 1.97 22.67 14.89
C VAL A 247 2.16 24.19 14.99
N ALA A 248 3.39 24.69 14.95
CA ALA A 248 3.65 26.13 14.82
C ALA A 248 5.01 26.42 14.17
N VAL A 249 5.08 27.54 13.45
CA VAL A 249 6.30 28.10 12.83
C VAL A 249 6.44 29.56 13.28
N ASP A 250 7.59 29.90 13.89
CA ASP A 250 7.87 31.21 14.50
C ASP A 250 6.77 31.70 15.45
N GLY A 251 6.15 30.76 16.17
CA GLY A 251 5.04 31.02 17.10
C GLY A 251 3.68 31.26 16.44
N THR A 252 3.61 31.18 15.11
CA THR A 252 2.34 31.16 14.35
C THR A 252 1.81 29.74 14.32
N PRO A 253 0.62 29.44 14.89
CA PRO A 253 0.02 28.12 14.79
C PRO A 253 -0.29 27.75 13.34
N VAL A 254 -0.09 26.48 13.00
CA VAL A 254 -0.42 25.92 11.69
C VAL A 254 -1.29 24.69 11.88
N ASP A 255 -2.44 24.67 11.21
CA ASP A 255 -3.42 23.60 11.30
C ASP A 255 -3.38 22.67 10.08
N THR A 256 -2.78 23.11 8.97
CA THR A 256 -2.69 22.35 7.71
C THR A 256 -1.29 22.39 7.11
N ALA A 257 -0.98 21.45 6.20
CA ALA A 257 0.29 21.43 5.51
C ALA A 257 0.53 22.69 4.67
N ALA A 258 -0.50 23.19 3.98
CA ALA A 258 -0.42 24.43 3.21
C ALA A 258 -0.10 25.66 4.09
N GLU A 259 -0.64 25.71 5.32
CA GLU A 259 -0.29 26.77 6.29
C GLU A 259 1.14 26.64 6.79
N PHE A 260 1.63 25.42 7.01
CA PHE A 260 3.03 25.17 7.37
C PHE A 260 3.99 25.61 6.25
N GLU A 261 3.73 25.20 5.01
CA GLU A 261 4.55 25.57 3.85
C GLU A 261 4.56 27.09 3.63
N ALA A 262 3.40 27.75 3.74
CA ALA A 262 3.32 29.20 3.65
C ALA A 262 4.09 29.92 4.78
N ALA A 263 3.97 29.45 6.02
CA ALA A 263 4.69 30.03 7.15
C ALA A 263 6.20 29.82 7.03
N LEU A 264 6.63 28.66 6.52
CA LEU A 264 8.04 28.35 6.28
C LEU A 264 8.64 29.17 5.12
N ALA A 265 7.88 29.42 4.06
CA ALA A 265 8.31 30.26 2.94
C ALA A 265 8.60 31.71 3.35
N ASP A 266 7.81 32.24 4.31
CA ASP A 266 7.99 33.57 4.87
C ASP A 266 9.09 33.64 5.95
N ALA A 267 9.53 32.50 6.48
CA ALA A 267 10.56 32.42 7.52
C ALA A 267 11.96 32.75 6.99
N GLY A 268 12.89 33.01 7.92
CA GLY A 268 14.30 33.26 7.63
C GLY A 268 15.15 31.97 7.57
N ASP A 269 16.47 32.15 7.56
CA ASP A 269 17.46 31.06 7.54
C ASP A 269 17.46 30.23 8.84
N THR A 270 16.99 30.80 9.95
CA THR A 270 16.73 30.07 11.19
C THR A 270 15.28 30.24 11.56
N VAL A 271 14.60 29.13 11.87
CA VAL A 271 13.17 29.11 12.14
C VAL A 271 12.87 28.32 13.42
N SER A 272 11.99 28.87 14.25
CA SER A 272 11.50 28.21 15.47
C SER A 272 10.29 27.35 15.11
N VAL A 273 10.40 26.03 15.22
CA VAL A 273 9.30 25.09 14.92
C VAL A 273 8.83 24.40 16.20
N THR A 274 7.52 24.37 16.42
CA THR A 274 6.91 23.56 17.49
C THR A 274 6.44 22.23 16.93
N ALA A 275 7.03 21.15 17.42
CA ALA A 275 6.69 19.77 17.07
C ALA A 275 5.96 19.09 18.24
N ASP A 276 4.92 18.33 17.94
CA ASP A 276 4.22 17.44 18.87
C ASP A 276 4.52 15.99 18.51
N ASP A 277 5.19 15.26 19.41
CA ASP A 277 5.55 13.85 19.25
C ASP A 277 4.43 12.87 19.69
N GLY A 278 3.29 13.41 20.14
CA GLY A 278 2.14 12.68 20.67
C GLY A 278 2.15 12.49 22.18
N ASP A 279 3.31 12.66 22.83
CA ASP A 279 3.46 12.72 24.29
C ASP A 279 3.50 14.18 24.80
N GLY A 280 3.93 15.12 23.94
CA GLY A 280 3.78 16.54 24.15
C GLY A 280 4.47 17.42 23.11
N GLU A 281 4.28 18.73 23.25
CA GLU A 281 4.90 19.74 22.39
C GLU A 281 6.32 20.10 22.85
N ARG A 282 7.21 20.26 21.87
CA ARG A 282 8.57 20.81 22.03
C ARG A 282 8.83 21.84 20.94
N THR A 283 9.52 22.93 21.29
CA THR A 283 9.98 23.90 20.31
C THR A 283 11.47 23.68 20.03
N VAL A 284 11.83 23.63 18.76
CA VAL A 284 13.20 23.48 18.27
C VAL A 284 13.55 24.62 17.31
N GLU A 285 14.82 25.00 17.32
CA GLU A 285 15.38 25.92 16.33
C GLU A 285 15.96 25.09 15.19
N VAL A 286 15.52 25.36 13.96
CA VAL A 286 16.00 24.70 12.75
C VAL A 286 16.86 25.71 11.98
N GLU A 287 18.14 25.39 11.82
CA GLU A 287 19.05 26.12 10.92
C GLU A 287 18.86 25.57 9.51
N ARG A 288 18.10 26.29 8.68
CA ARG A 288 17.77 25.87 7.31
C ARG A 288 19.01 25.88 6.44
N GLU A 289 19.05 24.95 5.51
CA GLU A 289 20.10 24.80 4.53
C GLU A 289 19.47 24.31 3.24
N LEU A 290 19.69 25.03 2.15
CA LEU A 290 19.12 24.67 0.85
C LEU A 290 19.86 23.46 0.29
N GLN A 291 19.14 22.38 0.07
CA GLN A 291 19.68 21.09 -0.36
C GLN A 291 19.02 20.63 -1.67
N VAL A 292 19.82 20.01 -2.53
CA VAL A 292 19.35 19.24 -3.69
C VAL A 292 19.03 17.84 -3.21
N ILE A 293 17.74 17.53 -3.07
CA ILE A 293 17.25 16.21 -2.61
C ILE A 293 16.94 15.26 -3.77
N GLY A 294 16.94 15.77 -5.01
CA GLY A 294 16.75 14.96 -6.21
C GLY A 294 17.22 15.69 -7.46
N SER A 295 17.56 14.93 -8.50
CA SER A 295 18.10 15.49 -9.74
C SER A 295 17.63 14.73 -10.97
N ALA A 296 17.27 15.46 -12.03
CA ALA A 296 17.04 14.91 -13.34
C ALA A 296 18.36 14.58 -14.05
N GLY A 297 18.39 13.50 -14.84
CA GLY A 297 19.53 13.21 -15.70
C GLY A 297 19.78 14.34 -16.71
N GLY A 298 21.05 14.70 -16.89
CA GLY A 298 21.46 15.77 -17.81
C GLY A 298 21.14 17.19 -17.34
N ASN A 299 20.79 17.38 -16.06
CA ASN A 299 20.57 18.73 -15.53
C ASN A 299 21.81 19.62 -15.76
N PRO A 300 21.63 20.93 -15.98
CA PRO A 300 22.74 21.81 -16.35
C PRO A 300 23.83 21.97 -15.29
N LEU A 301 23.53 21.65 -14.02
CA LEU A 301 24.51 21.72 -12.92
C LEU A 301 25.43 20.49 -12.88
N GLY A 302 25.06 19.40 -13.56
CA GLY A 302 25.82 18.15 -13.56
C GLY A 302 25.82 17.46 -12.19
N VAL A 303 24.72 17.59 -11.43
CA VAL A 303 24.56 16.94 -10.11
C VAL A 303 23.69 15.70 -10.25
N THR A 304 24.14 14.56 -9.73
CA THR A 304 23.32 13.34 -9.64
C THR A 304 23.23 12.90 -8.19
N ILE A 305 22.01 12.94 -7.64
CA ILE A 305 21.71 12.48 -6.27
C ILE A 305 21.44 10.96 -6.30
N GLU A 306 22.23 10.18 -5.57
CA GLU A 306 21.99 8.74 -5.44
C GLU A 306 21.29 8.38 -4.12
N SER A 307 21.69 8.98 -2.99
CA SER A 307 21.08 8.70 -1.68
C SER A 307 21.17 9.81 -0.64
N GLU A 308 22.15 10.71 -0.73
CA GLU A 308 22.31 11.82 0.22
C GLU A 308 22.17 13.17 -0.51
N PRO A 309 21.54 14.15 0.14
CA PRO A 309 21.36 15.47 -0.44
C PRO A 309 22.70 16.21 -0.62
N VAL A 310 22.72 17.22 -1.49
CA VAL A 310 23.87 18.10 -1.70
C VAL A 310 23.47 19.54 -1.43
N ALA A 311 24.17 20.22 -0.52
CA ALA A 311 23.86 21.62 -0.18
C ALA A 311 24.23 22.59 -1.31
N ILE A 312 23.39 23.61 -1.52
CA ILE A 312 23.69 24.77 -2.36
C ILE A 312 24.29 25.85 -1.47
N ALA A 313 25.61 26.07 -1.61
CA ALA A 313 26.34 27.01 -0.78
C ALA A 313 26.08 28.48 -1.17
N SER A 314 25.95 28.79 -2.46
CA SER A 314 25.69 30.16 -2.93
C SER A 314 25.13 30.23 -4.35
N VAL A 315 24.43 31.32 -4.64
CA VAL A 315 23.95 31.70 -5.97
C VAL A 315 24.47 33.10 -6.31
N ASN A 316 25.09 33.25 -7.47
CA ASN A 316 25.76 34.50 -7.89
C ASN A 316 26.78 35.04 -6.87
N GLY A 317 27.37 34.14 -6.07
CA GLY A 317 28.30 34.47 -4.99
C GLY A 317 27.65 34.96 -3.69
N GLU A 318 26.32 35.00 -3.63
CA GLU A 318 25.54 35.28 -2.42
C GLU A 318 25.17 33.95 -1.73
N PRO A 319 25.49 33.76 -0.43
CA PRO A 319 25.07 32.56 0.29
C PRO A 319 23.55 32.44 0.32
N VAL A 320 23.04 31.22 0.14
CA VAL A 320 21.60 30.93 0.18
C VAL A 320 21.34 29.77 1.13
N ALA A 321 20.28 29.89 1.93
CA ALA A 321 19.86 28.87 2.90
C ALA A 321 18.43 28.39 2.67
N THR A 322 17.68 29.05 1.79
CA THR A 322 16.26 28.78 1.54
C THR A 322 15.95 28.83 0.06
N GLU A 323 14.86 28.18 -0.37
CA GLU A 323 14.41 28.25 -1.77
C GLU A 323 14.04 29.69 -2.17
N ARG A 324 13.42 30.44 -1.26
CA ARG A 324 13.15 31.87 -1.48
C ARG A 324 14.45 32.66 -1.67
N GLY A 325 15.46 32.40 -0.84
CA GLY A 325 16.79 33.00 -0.98
C GLY A 325 17.46 32.65 -2.32
N PHE A 326 17.29 31.42 -2.80
CA PHE A 326 17.73 31.01 -4.13
C PHE A 326 17.04 31.81 -5.23
N LEU A 327 15.70 31.91 -5.20
CA LEU A 327 14.94 32.65 -6.21
C LEU A 327 15.23 34.16 -6.18
N ASP A 328 15.42 34.74 -4.99
CA ASP A 328 15.79 36.15 -4.80
C ASP A 328 17.21 36.43 -5.36
N ALA A 329 18.17 35.53 -5.12
CA ALA A 329 19.54 35.64 -5.63
C ALA A 329 19.63 35.46 -7.16
N VAL A 330 18.73 34.67 -7.75
CA VAL A 330 18.58 34.57 -9.22
C VAL A 330 17.95 35.84 -9.80
N GLY A 331 16.90 36.37 -9.15
CA GLY A 331 16.13 37.51 -9.63
C GLY A 331 15.49 37.26 -11.01
N ASP A 332 15.52 38.28 -11.88
CA ASP A 332 14.95 38.21 -13.24
C ASP A 332 15.91 37.60 -14.28
N ALA A 333 17.13 37.22 -13.89
CA ALA A 333 18.10 36.67 -14.82
C ALA A 333 17.68 35.27 -15.30
N GLU A 334 17.90 34.97 -16.59
CA GLU A 334 17.67 33.62 -17.14
C GLU A 334 18.75 32.63 -16.68
N ARG A 335 19.91 33.13 -16.23
CA ARG A 335 21.06 32.32 -15.81
C ARG A 335 21.59 32.78 -14.46
N ALA A 336 22.15 31.84 -13.69
CA ALA A 336 22.81 32.13 -12.44
C ALA A 336 24.03 31.22 -12.24
N THR A 337 25.03 31.73 -11.53
CA THR A 337 26.17 30.93 -11.07
C THR A 337 25.79 30.21 -9.77
N VAL A 338 25.63 28.90 -9.80
CA VAL A 338 25.28 28.09 -8.64
C VAL A 338 26.53 27.39 -8.12
N THR A 339 26.75 27.46 -6.81
CA THR A 339 27.83 26.76 -6.11
C THR A 339 27.25 25.73 -5.15
N VAL A 340 27.71 24.49 -5.23
CA VAL A 340 27.32 23.39 -4.35
C VAL A 340 28.46 23.03 -3.40
N ASP A 341 28.11 22.52 -2.23
CA ASP A 341 29.09 21.93 -1.30
C ASP A 341 29.30 20.45 -1.63
N ALA A 342 30.40 20.14 -2.32
CA ALA A 342 30.75 18.77 -2.68
C ALA A 342 31.47 18.02 -1.54
N ASP A 343 31.91 18.69 -0.47
CA ASP A 343 32.61 18.03 0.64
C ASP A 343 31.65 17.15 1.47
N GLY A 344 30.32 17.40 1.40
CA GLY A 344 29.26 16.59 1.99
C GLY A 344 28.67 15.49 1.08
N ALA A 345 29.07 15.41 -0.19
CA ALA A 345 28.42 14.58 -1.21
C ALA A 345 28.90 13.11 -1.21
N ALA A 346 28.88 12.41 -0.07
CA ALA A 346 29.43 11.05 0.03
C ALA A 346 28.76 10.04 -0.93
N ASN A 347 27.54 10.33 -1.40
CA ASN A 347 26.81 9.55 -2.40
C ASN A 347 26.07 10.41 -3.45
N ALA A 348 26.73 11.47 -3.94
CA ALA A 348 26.27 12.20 -5.11
C ALA A 348 27.44 12.43 -6.08
N THR A 349 27.13 12.45 -7.38
CA THR A 349 28.12 12.83 -8.40
C THR A 349 27.95 14.31 -8.70
N VAL A 350 29.00 15.09 -8.46
CA VAL A 350 29.05 16.53 -8.79
C VAL A 350 30.12 16.73 -9.87
N GLU A 351 29.71 17.12 -11.08
CA GLU A 351 30.65 17.36 -12.18
C GLU A 351 31.46 18.66 -11.98
N SER A 352 30.85 19.68 -11.39
CA SER A 352 31.49 20.95 -11.03
C SER A 352 30.88 21.51 -9.75
N GLU A 353 31.72 21.91 -8.80
CA GLU A 353 31.29 22.62 -7.58
C GLU A 353 30.65 23.98 -7.89
N THR A 354 30.98 24.59 -9.02
CA THR A 354 30.42 25.87 -9.45
C THR A 354 30.15 25.86 -10.94
N ALA A 355 28.93 26.21 -11.36
CA ALA A 355 28.58 26.33 -12.77
C ALA A 355 27.59 27.47 -13.02
N GLU A 356 27.69 28.12 -14.17
CA GLU A 356 26.70 29.07 -14.65
C GLU A 356 25.65 28.34 -15.50
N ILE A 357 24.44 28.24 -14.97
CA ILE A 357 23.37 27.43 -15.56
C ILE A 357 22.14 28.28 -15.89
N PRO A 358 21.32 27.88 -16.88
CA PRO A 358 19.98 28.43 -17.03
C PRO A 358 19.12 28.05 -15.81
N ILE A 359 18.29 28.98 -15.33
CA ILE A 359 17.36 28.76 -14.22
C ILE A 359 15.93 28.73 -14.77
N GLY A 360 15.23 27.60 -14.68
CA GLY A 360 13.86 27.54 -15.16
C GLY A 360 13.19 26.19 -14.94
N ALA A 361 12.01 26.02 -15.53
CA ALA A 361 11.31 24.75 -15.49
C ALA A 361 11.99 23.72 -16.41
N TYR A 362 12.45 22.61 -15.84
CA TYR A 362 13.21 21.61 -16.60
C TYR A 362 12.29 20.57 -17.24
N ALA A 363 12.13 20.66 -18.55
CA ALA A 363 11.43 19.66 -19.34
C ALA A 363 12.34 18.43 -19.51
N LEU A 364 11.88 17.27 -19.00
CA LEU A 364 12.54 15.96 -19.19
C LEU A 364 12.51 15.49 -20.65
N GLY A 365 11.59 16.06 -21.44
CA GLY A 365 11.47 15.80 -22.86
C GLY A 365 10.16 16.33 -23.43
N VAL A 366 10.17 16.52 -24.75
CA VAL A 366 9.00 16.95 -25.53
C VAL A 366 8.17 15.75 -25.96
N GLN A 367 6.85 15.82 -25.82
CA GLN A 367 5.92 14.76 -26.21
C GLN A 367 5.74 14.68 -27.73
N GLU A 368 5.66 13.46 -28.28
CA GLU A 368 5.55 13.20 -29.73
C GLU A 368 4.35 13.91 -30.38
N ASP A 369 3.20 13.90 -29.71
CA ASP A 369 1.99 14.57 -30.19
C ASP A 369 1.73 15.92 -29.47
N GLY A 370 2.76 16.50 -28.82
CA GLY A 370 2.63 17.72 -28.02
C GLY A 370 2.81 19.02 -28.82
N PRO A 371 2.21 20.14 -28.36
CA PRO A 371 2.24 21.40 -29.11
C PRO A 371 3.62 22.02 -29.26
N LEU A 372 4.53 21.87 -28.29
CA LEU A 372 5.92 22.32 -28.43
C LEU A 372 6.67 21.55 -29.52
N HIS A 373 6.40 20.25 -29.70
CA HIS A 373 6.95 19.48 -30.82
C HIS A 373 6.36 19.97 -32.16
N ALA A 374 5.06 20.24 -32.20
CA ALA A 374 4.40 20.79 -33.40
C ALA A 374 4.98 22.16 -33.82
N ALA A 375 5.51 22.93 -32.86
CA ALA A 375 6.22 24.19 -33.09
C ALA A 375 7.68 24.00 -33.55
N GLY A 376 8.18 22.76 -33.61
CA GLY A 376 9.50 22.42 -34.15
C GLY A 376 10.56 22.01 -33.12
N ALA A 377 10.20 21.85 -31.85
CA ALA A 377 11.13 21.36 -30.83
C ALA A 377 11.49 19.87 -31.01
N PRO A 378 12.74 19.46 -30.77
CA PRO A 378 13.18 18.07 -30.91
C PRO A 378 12.54 17.14 -29.86
N LEU A 379 12.34 15.87 -30.23
CA LEU A 379 11.75 14.87 -29.32
C LEU A 379 12.79 14.29 -28.37
N GLY A 380 12.39 14.10 -27.12
CA GLY A 380 13.20 13.39 -26.11
C GLY A 380 14.46 14.12 -25.65
N GLU A 381 14.73 15.32 -26.15
CA GLU A 381 15.82 16.17 -25.66
C GLU A 381 15.33 17.02 -24.48
N PRO A 382 16.09 17.06 -23.36
CA PRO A 382 15.74 17.91 -22.23
C PRO A 382 15.98 19.38 -22.57
N MET A 383 15.22 20.26 -21.92
CA MET A 383 15.39 21.70 -22.05
C MET A 383 14.94 22.43 -20.80
N THR A 384 15.53 23.61 -20.54
CA THR A 384 15.15 24.47 -19.42
C THR A 384 14.31 25.63 -19.94
N ILE A 385 13.00 25.61 -19.68
CA ILE A 385 12.06 26.67 -20.06
C ILE A 385 12.24 27.83 -19.08
N VAL A 386 12.61 29.00 -19.60
CA VAL A 386 12.96 30.18 -18.79
C VAL A 386 11.93 31.30 -18.91
N ALA A 387 11.10 31.33 -19.95
CA ALA A 387 10.03 32.31 -20.08
C ALA A 387 8.89 31.85 -20.99
N ILE A 388 7.67 32.37 -20.74
CA ILE A 388 6.50 32.25 -21.61
C ILE A 388 5.95 33.66 -21.91
N ASP A 389 5.87 34.07 -23.18
CA ASP A 389 5.46 35.43 -23.61
C ASP A 389 6.22 36.57 -22.88
N GLY A 390 7.51 36.34 -22.60
CA GLY A 390 8.36 37.28 -21.86
C GLY A 390 8.12 37.31 -20.34
N GLU A 391 7.20 36.50 -19.82
CA GLU A 391 7.02 36.28 -18.38
C GLU A 391 8.04 35.24 -17.90
N ARG A 392 8.79 35.58 -16.85
CA ARG A 392 9.89 34.76 -16.32
C ARG A 392 9.35 33.49 -15.63
N VAL A 393 10.02 32.36 -15.87
CA VAL A 393 9.71 31.05 -15.27
C VAL A 393 10.97 30.46 -14.63
N ARG A 394 11.04 30.44 -13.30
CA ARG A 394 12.22 29.98 -12.54
C ARG A 394 12.16 28.52 -12.10
N ASN A 395 10.96 27.97 -11.94
CA ASN A 395 10.72 26.58 -11.54
C ASN A 395 9.44 26.02 -12.20
N ASN A 396 9.13 24.75 -11.94
CA ASN A 396 7.94 24.07 -12.47
C ASN A 396 6.62 24.70 -12.02
N ASP A 397 6.56 25.28 -10.81
CA ASP A 397 5.33 25.86 -10.25
C ASP A 397 5.00 27.18 -10.93
N GLU A 398 6.00 28.04 -11.16
CA GLU A 398 5.84 29.25 -11.96
C GLU A 398 5.41 28.92 -13.38
N LEU A 399 6.00 27.90 -14.03
CA LEU A 399 5.53 27.47 -15.35
C LEU A 399 4.05 27.06 -15.31
N SER A 400 3.66 26.33 -14.27
CA SER A 400 2.30 25.84 -14.12
C SER A 400 1.30 26.98 -13.91
N ALA A 401 1.65 27.98 -13.09
CA ALA A 401 0.87 29.19 -12.86
C ALA A 401 0.72 30.01 -14.15
N VAL A 402 1.84 30.33 -14.80
CA VAL A 402 1.92 31.09 -16.05
C VAL A 402 1.08 30.46 -17.16
N LEU A 403 1.17 29.14 -17.35
CA LEU A 403 0.34 28.43 -18.34
C LEU A 403 -1.13 28.30 -17.90
N GLY A 404 -1.39 28.23 -16.60
CA GLY A 404 -2.73 28.14 -16.02
C GLY A 404 -3.61 29.35 -16.34
N GLU A 405 -3.01 30.53 -16.42
CA GLU A 405 -3.70 31.79 -16.76
C GLU A 405 -3.97 31.96 -18.26
N ARG A 406 -3.38 31.11 -19.11
CA ARG A 406 -3.46 31.23 -20.58
C ARG A 406 -4.54 30.32 -21.15
N GLU A 407 -5.31 30.86 -22.10
CA GLU A 407 -6.38 30.12 -22.77
C GLU A 407 -5.83 29.05 -23.72
N PRO A 408 -6.37 27.82 -23.69
CA PRO A 408 -6.09 26.83 -24.72
C PRO A 408 -6.41 27.37 -26.13
N GLY A 409 -5.51 27.11 -27.07
CA GLY A 409 -5.56 27.60 -28.45
C GLY A 409 -4.90 28.95 -28.68
N ALA A 410 -4.51 29.68 -27.62
CA ALA A 410 -3.66 30.85 -27.74
C ALA A 410 -2.24 30.46 -28.19
N THR A 411 -1.59 31.33 -28.95
CA THR A 411 -0.16 31.18 -29.26
C THR A 411 0.65 31.90 -28.20
N ALA A 412 1.61 31.20 -27.61
CA ALA A 412 2.54 31.73 -26.63
C ALA A 412 3.99 31.49 -27.07
N GLU A 413 4.86 32.49 -26.91
CA GLU A 413 6.30 32.34 -27.13
C GLU A 413 6.91 31.57 -25.96
N VAL A 414 7.45 30.37 -26.22
CA VAL A 414 8.19 29.57 -25.24
C VAL A 414 9.67 29.80 -25.47
N VAL A 415 10.36 30.36 -24.47
CA VAL A 415 11.82 30.53 -24.48
C VAL A 415 12.45 29.47 -23.60
N ALA A 416 13.44 28.76 -24.13
CA ALA A 416 14.15 27.71 -23.42
C ALA A 416 15.65 27.69 -23.76
N TYR A 417 16.42 27.00 -22.93
CA TYR A 417 17.78 26.54 -23.23
C TYR A 417 17.75 25.05 -23.52
N ASP A 418 18.29 24.62 -24.66
CA ASP A 418 18.35 23.21 -25.04
C ASP A 418 19.51 22.45 -24.36
N ALA A 419 19.69 21.17 -24.70
CA ALA A 419 20.73 20.32 -24.14
C ALA A 419 22.17 20.76 -24.50
N ASP A 420 22.33 21.55 -25.56
CA ASP A 420 23.61 22.14 -25.98
C ASP A 420 23.83 23.53 -25.34
N ASP A 421 22.94 23.94 -24.43
CA ASP A 421 22.94 25.24 -23.74
C ASP A 421 22.71 26.44 -24.69
N GLU A 422 22.07 26.19 -25.84
CA GLU A 422 21.67 27.25 -26.78
C GLU A 422 20.28 27.80 -26.43
N ARG A 423 20.15 29.13 -26.45
CA ARG A 423 18.86 29.81 -26.20
C ARG A 423 17.97 29.74 -27.44
N VAL A 424 16.85 29.02 -27.33
CA VAL A 424 15.87 28.77 -28.39
C VAL A 424 14.52 29.38 -28.05
N SER A 425 13.70 29.65 -29.08
CA SER A 425 12.35 30.21 -28.94
C SER A 425 11.38 29.52 -29.89
N TYR A 426 10.18 29.20 -29.40
CA TYR A 426 9.13 28.54 -30.17
C TYR A 426 7.80 29.29 -30.02
N ASP A 427 7.12 29.55 -31.12
CA ASP A 427 5.73 30.02 -31.09
C ASP A 427 4.80 28.80 -30.97
N VAL A 428 4.27 28.57 -29.75
CA VAL A 428 3.52 27.35 -29.42
C VAL A 428 2.04 27.66 -29.33
N ALA A 429 1.23 26.98 -30.13
CA ALA A 429 -0.23 26.98 -29.95
C ALA A 429 -0.57 26.05 -28.77
N LEU A 430 -1.02 26.62 -27.66
CA LEU A 430 -1.26 25.86 -26.43
C LEU A 430 -2.43 24.88 -26.59
N ASP A 431 -2.27 23.66 -26.11
CA ASP A 431 -3.37 22.71 -26.00
C ASP A 431 -4.06 22.82 -24.63
N PRO A 432 -5.27 22.27 -24.45
CA PRO A 432 -5.86 22.13 -23.13
C PRO A 432 -5.04 21.17 -22.26
N HIS A 433 -4.73 21.55 -21.02
CA HIS A 433 -4.04 20.66 -20.10
C HIS A 433 -4.91 19.43 -19.75
N PRO A 434 -4.35 18.21 -19.73
CA PRO A 434 -5.15 16.98 -19.56
C PRO A 434 -5.86 16.87 -18.20
N ASN A 435 -5.23 17.41 -17.15
CA ASN A 435 -5.66 17.20 -15.76
C ASN A 435 -6.03 18.50 -15.00
N ARG A 436 -5.94 19.68 -15.61
CA ARG A 436 -6.25 20.97 -14.97
C ARG A 436 -6.71 21.99 -16.00
N GLU A 437 -7.25 23.10 -15.54
CA GLU A 437 -7.57 24.24 -16.41
C GLU A 437 -6.30 24.97 -16.87
N GLY A 438 -6.36 25.59 -18.04
CA GLY A 438 -5.26 26.36 -18.63
C GLY A 438 -4.57 25.67 -19.81
N GLY A 439 -3.55 26.35 -20.32
CA GLY A 439 -2.75 25.93 -21.48
C GLY A 439 -1.74 24.84 -21.16
N PHE A 440 -1.33 24.13 -22.20
CA PHE A 440 -0.38 23.03 -22.13
C PHE A 440 0.59 23.11 -23.30
N VAL A 441 1.88 23.02 -23.00
CA VAL A 441 2.96 23.08 -24.00
C VAL A 441 3.46 21.71 -24.44
N GLY A 442 2.95 20.60 -23.88
CA GLY A 442 3.34 19.26 -24.35
C GLY A 442 4.69 18.76 -23.82
N VAL A 443 5.04 19.11 -22.58
CA VAL A 443 6.27 18.67 -21.92
C VAL A 443 5.97 17.96 -20.61
N SER A 444 6.87 17.07 -20.21
CA SER A 444 6.90 16.55 -18.84
C SER A 444 7.99 17.30 -18.08
N VAL A 445 7.66 17.90 -16.95
CA VAL A 445 8.57 18.77 -16.20
C VAL A 445 9.05 18.04 -14.95
N PHE A 446 10.33 18.17 -14.62
CA PHE A 446 10.89 17.72 -13.36
C PHE A 446 10.58 18.73 -12.25
N PRO A 447 10.17 18.32 -11.04
CA PRO A 447 9.91 19.24 -9.92
C PRO A 447 11.16 20.05 -9.51
N GLY A 448 10.94 21.30 -9.10
CA GLY A 448 11.97 22.27 -8.73
C GLY A 448 12.49 23.11 -9.90
N SER A 449 13.77 23.50 -9.82
CA SER A 449 14.44 24.40 -10.77
C SER A 449 15.55 23.69 -11.53
N SER A 450 15.55 23.82 -12.86
CA SER A 450 16.62 23.34 -13.75
C SER A 450 17.00 21.87 -13.57
N GLY A 451 16.02 21.04 -13.19
CA GLY A 451 16.22 19.61 -12.99
C GLY A 451 16.75 19.28 -11.61
N LEU A 452 16.67 20.21 -10.65
CA LEU A 452 17.05 20.04 -9.25
C LEU A 452 15.79 20.17 -8.40
N ALA A 453 15.47 19.11 -7.65
CA ALA A 453 14.46 19.17 -6.61
C ALA A 453 15.13 19.75 -5.36
N LEU A 454 14.66 20.91 -4.95
CA LEU A 454 15.21 21.68 -3.85
C LEU A 454 14.33 21.52 -2.62
N ASP A 455 14.96 21.42 -1.46
CA ASP A 455 14.31 21.42 -0.16
C ASP A 455 15.27 22.08 0.84
N ASP A 456 14.75 22.91 1.73
CA ASP A 456 15.56 23.63 2.72
C ASP A 456 15.22 23.29 4.17
N PHE A 457 14.32 22.32 4.37
CA PHE A 457 13.88 21.90 5.68
C PHE A 457 14.08 20.40 5.93
N GLY A 458 13.76 19.53 4.97
CA GLY A 458 14.06 18.09 5.09
C GLY A 458 12.92 17.19 5.55
N VAL A 459 11.65 17.54 5.29
CA VAL A 459 10.50 16.72 5.70
C VAL A 459 9.56 16.44 4.54
N SER A 460 8.90 15.28 4.58
CA SER A 460 7.83 14.91 3.66
C SER A 460 6.53 14.68 4.40
N GLU A 461 5.44 15.22 3.87
CA GLU A 461 4.12 15.11 4.48
C GLU A 461 3.58 13.68 4.37
N TYR A 462 3.12 13.12 5.50
CA TYR A 462 2.26 11.95 5.49
C TYR A 462 0.82 12.36 5.16
N PRO A 463 0.21 11.87 4.06
CA PRO A 463 -1.12 12.30 3.63
C PRO A 463 -2.23 11.63 4.47
N ALA A 464 -2.31 12.02 5.74
CA ALA A 464 -3.24 11.45 6.73
C ALA A 464 -4.70 11.60 6.29
N GLY A 465 -5.07 12.79 5.79
CA GLY A 465 -6.38 13.08 5.24
C GLY A 465 -6.76 12.15 4.08
N ALA A 466 -5.85 11.98 3.13
CA ALA A 466 -6.07 11.09 1.99
C ALA A 466 -6.37 9.64 2.41
N TYR A 467 -5.60 9.11 3.35
CA TYR A 467 -5.80 7.74 3.82
C TYR A 467 -7.11 7.57 4.59
N LEU A 468 -7.55 8.60 5.33
CA LEU A 468 -8.88 8.61 5.94
C LEU A 468 -9.99 8.61 4.89
N GLU A 469 -9.88 9.43 3.85
CA GLU A 469 -10.87 9.48 2.77
C GLU A 469 -10.93 8.13 2.01
N LEU A 470 -9.77 7.50 1.76
CA LEU A 470 -9.68 6.16 1.17
C LEU A 470 -10.28 5.05 2.05
N LEU A 471 -10.53 5.33 3.33
CA LEU A 471 -11.27 4.48 4.27
C LEU A 471 -12.72 4.91 4.49
N GLY A 472 -13.20 5.93 3.77
CA GLY A 472 -14.57 6.45 3.83
C GLY A 472 -14.81 7.46 4.94
N GLY A 473 -13.75 8.01 5.53
CA GLY A 473 -13.79 9.10 6.50
C GLY A 473 -13.79 10.48 5.85
N ASP A 474 -13.75 11.51 6.70
CA ASP A 474 -13.54 12.89 6.28
C ASP A 474 -12.03 13.19 6.35
N GLY A 475 -11.42 13.41 5.18
CA GLY A 475 -9.99 13.71 5.06
C GLY A 475 -9.66 15.20 5.11
N GLY A 476 -10.66 16.08 5.08
CA GLY A 476 -10.49 17.52 4.84
C GLY A 476 -10.62 17.90 3.35
N GLU A 477 -10.69 19.20 3.08
CA GLU A 477 -10.78 19.72 1.71
C GLU A 477 -9.50 19.42 0.92
N GLY A 478 -9.64 18.90 -0.30
CA GLY A 478 -8.51 18.58 -1.18
C GLY A 478 -7.65 17.40 -0.74
N ALA A 479 -8.08 16.60 0.24
CA ALA A 479 -7.29 15.54 0.84
C ALA A 479 -6.81 14.46 -0.15
N THR A 480 -7.56 14.22 -1.24
CA THR A 480 -7.17 13.30 -2.32
C THR A 480 -6.68 13.99 -3.58
N ASP A 481 -6.51 15.30 -3.57
CA ASP A 481 -5.99 16.05 -4.71
C ASP A 481 -4.59 15.56 -5.09
N GLY A 482 -4.36 15.32 -6.37
CA GLY A 482 -3.09 14.80 -6.89
C GLY A 482 -2.84 13.30 -6.68
N LEU A 483 -3.68 12.58 -5.91
CA LEU A 483 -3.53 11.12 -5.74
C LEU A 483 -4.22 10.33 -6.86
N ALA A 484 -3.53 9.31 -7.37
CA ALA A 484 -4.02 8.44 -8.45
C ALA A 484 -5.29 7.64 -8.11
N LEU A 485 -5.76 7.68 -6.86
CA LEU A 485 -6.82 6.83 -6.32
C LEU A 485 -8.11 7.59 -5.94
N GLY A 486 -8.20 8.91 -6.15
CA GLY A 486 -9.32 9.75 -5.66
C GLY A 486 -10.73 9.28 -6.09
N GLY A 487 -10.92 8.82 -7.33
CA GLY A 487 -12.23 8.35 -7.83
C GLY A 487 -12.71 7.00 -7.31
N LEU A 488 -11.93 6.32 -6.45
CA LEU A 488 -12.31 5.01 -5.91
C LEU A 488 -13.25 5.10 -4.71
N THR A 489 -13.32 6.24 -4.02
CA THR A 489 -14.07 6.36 -2.76
C THR A 489 -15.58 6.56 -2.95
N ASP A 490 -16.02 6.86 -4.17
CA ASP A 490 -17.43 7.10 -4.56
C ASP A 490 -18.39 5.93 -4.32
N SER A 491 -17.88 4.72 -4.05
CA SER A 491 -18.71 3.55 -3.81
C SER A 491 -18.20 2.69 -2.65
N PRO A 492 -19.10 2.00 -1.92
CA PRO A 492 -18.68 1.06 -0.87
C PRO A 492 -17.75 -0.04 -1.37
N LEU A 493 -17.89 -0.46 -2.64
CA LEU A 493 -16.99 -1.45 -3.23
C LEU A 493 -15.61 -0.85 -3.51
N GLY A 494 -15.57 0.41 -3.92
CA GLY A 494 -14.33 1.13 -4.13
C GLY A 494 -13.58 1.40 -2.83
N LEU A 495 -14.27 1.68 -1.71
CA LEU A 495 -13.65 1.71 -0.37
C LEU A 495 -13.06 0.35 0.04
N VAL A 496 -13.74 -0.75 -0.26
CA VAL A 496 -13.19 -2.10 -0.05
C VAL A 496 -11.94 -2.30 -0.92
N PHE A 497 -11.95 -1.85 -2.16
CA PHE A 497 -10.81 -1.96 -3.08
C PHE A 497 -9.63 -1.07 -2.67
N ALA A 498 -9.88 0.16 -2.21
CA ALA A 498 -8.88 1.04 -1.64
C ALA A 498 -8.28 0.42 -0.37
N SER A 499 -9.15 -0.08 0.53
CA SER A 499 -8.73 -0.84 1.72
C SER A 499 -7.86 -2.03 1.36
N LEU A 500 -8.16 -2.71 0.23
CA LEU A 500 -7.44 -3.64 -0.69
C LEU A 500 -6.01 -3.31 -1.12
N ILE A 501 -5.64 -2.05 -1.09
CA ILE A 501 -4.41 -1.55 -1.70
C ILE A 501 -3.56 -0.83 -0.68
N LEU A 502 -4.18 -0.13 0.27
CA LEU A 502 -3.53 0.72 1.27
C LEU A 502 -2.27 0.12 1.93
N PRO A 503 -2.25 -1.15 2.41
CA PRO A 503 -1.04 -1.74 3.01
C PRO A 503 0.11 -1.94 2.03
N LEU A 504 -0.15 -1.85 0.73
CA LEU A 504 0.82 -1.91 -0.36
C LEU A 504 0.76 -0.63 -1.21
N GLY A 505 0.30 0.48 -0.63
CA GLY A 505 0.03 1.73 -1.33
C GLY A 505 1.18 2.20 -2.23
N SER A 506 2.43 2.02 -1.79
CA SER A 506 3.61 2.43 -2.57
C SER A 506 3.75 1.70 -3.91
N LEU A 507 3.20 0.49 -4.02
CA LEU A 507 3.16 -0.25 -5.29
C LEU A 507 2.12 0.30 -6.28
N PHE A 508 1.21 1.12 -5.79
CA PHE A 508 0.12 1.73 -6.54
C PHE A 508 0.28 3.26 -6.63
N GLY A 509 1.50 3.76 -6.38
CA GLY A 509 1.84 5.18 -6.53
C GLY A 509 1.43 6.06 -5.36
N LEU A 510 1.09 5.50 -4.20
CA LEU A 510 0.98 6.29 -2.97
C LEU A 510 2.37 6.55 -2.37
N PRO A 511 2.59 7.68 -1.70
CA PRO A 511 3.89 7.98 -1.10
C PRO A 511 4.24 7.01 0.03
N PHE A 512 3.25 6.60 0.84
CA PHE A 512 3.43 5.67 1.95
C PHE A 512 2.52 4.43 1.86
N ASN A 513 2.91 3.39 2.60
CA ASN A 513 2.04 2.25 2.88
C ASN A 513 1.21 2.53 4.13
N PHE A 514 -0.09 2.27 4.07
CA PHE A 514 -0.99 2.39 5.21
C PHE A 514 -1.30 1.00 5.78
N ALA A 515 -0.64 0.64 6.87
CA ALA A 515 -0.84 -0.64 7.57
C ALA A 515 -1.89 -0.55 8.70
N GLY A 516 -2.60 0.58 8.81
CA GLY A 516 -3.49 0.91 9.91
C GLY A 516 -2.96 2.08 10.75
N PHE A 517 -3.71 2.43 11.78
CA PHE A 517 -3.37 3.46 12.75
C PHE A 517 -2.39 2.88 13.77
N THR A 518 -1.08 2.84 13.45
CA THR A 518 -0.07 2.18 14.30
C THR A 518 1.18 3.02 14.51
N GLY A 519 1.84 2.78 15.65
CA GLY A 519 3.11 3.44 15.98
C GLY A 519 2.95 4.96 16.06
N GLU A 520 4.00 5.66 15.66
CA GLU A 520 4.08 7.12 15.71
C GLU A 520 3.07 7.77 14.75
N MET A 521 2.69 7.08 13.65
CA MET A 521 1.67 7.54 12.70
C MET A 521 0.28 7.75 13.32
N THR A 522 -0.01 7.15 14.49
CA THR A 522 -1.27 7.42 15.21
C THR A 522 -1.40 8.88 15.64
N ASN A 523 -0.27 9.58 15.80
CA ASN A 523 -0.22 10.98 16.17
C ASN A 523 -0.87 11.89 15.12
N PHE A 524 -0.97 11.44 13.86
CA PHE A 524 -1.58 12.21 12.77
C PHE A 524 -3.11 12.19 12.78
N PHE A 525 -3.71 11.52 13.76
CA PHE A 525 -5.15 11.32 13.82
C PHE A 525 -5.68 11.66 15.21
N VAL A 526 -6.87 12.25 15.23
CA VAL A 526 -7.63 12.48 16.46
C VAL A 526 -8.93 11.71 16.42
N VAL A 527 -9.42 11.32 17.60
CA VAL A 527 -10.71 10.63 17.74
C VAL A 527 -11.75 11.61 18.23
N GLU A 528 -12.83 11.74 17.47
CA GLU A 528 -13.92 12.66 17.73
C GLU A 528 -15.24 11.94 18.05
N GLY A 529 -16.24 12.73 18.44
CA GLY A 529 -17.61 12.26 18.63
C GLY A 529 -17.76 11.19 19.71
N SER A 530 -18.64 10.21 19.46
CA SER A 530 -19.05 9.24 20.48
C SER A 530 -17.97 8.21 20.84
N LEU A 531 -16.99 7.98 19.96
CA LEU A 531 -15.90 7.04 20.20
C LEU A 531 -14.68 7.70 20.85
N ALA A 532 -14.65 9.02 21.00
CA ALA A 532 -13.59 9.73 21.73
C ALA A 532 -13.40 9.21 23.17
N ALA A 533 -14.48 8.72 23.81
CA ALA A 533 -14.42 8.10 25.14
C ALA A 533 -13.56 6.83 25.22
N LEU A 534 -13.28 6.18 24.09
CA LEU A 534 -12.40 5.02 24.02
C LEU A 534 -10.92 5.42 23.82
N GLY A 535 -10.63 6.68 23.50
CA GLY A 535 -9.29 7.16 23.19
C GLY A 535 -8.59 6.27 22.16
N GLY A 536 -7.35 5.87 22.45
CA GLY A 536 -6.58 4.94 21.61
C GLY A 536 -7.23 3.57 21.38
N GLY A 537 -8.24 3.19 22.17
CA GLY A 537 -9.06 2.00 21.92
C GLY A 537 -9.84 2.06 20.60
N THR A 538 -10.14 3.26 20.08
CA THR A 538 -10.77 3.43 18.77
C THR A 538 -9.82 3.04 17.63
N PHE A 539 -8.54 3.44 17.71
CA PHE A 539 -7.52 3.02 16.73
C PHE A 539 -7.31 1.51 16.74
N LEU A 540 -7.26 0.90 17.93
CA LEU A 540 -7.19 -0.56 18.05
C LEU A 540 -8.41 -1.24 17.41
N LEU A 541 -9.62 -0.72 17.65
CA LEU A 541 -10.84 -1.23 17.03
C LEU A 541 -10.79 -1.08 15.50
N ALA A 542 -10.35 0.07 15.00
CA ALA A 542 -10.19 0.33 13.58
C ALA A 542 -9.21 -0.67 12.94
N ASN A 543 -8.04 -0.89 13.55
CA ASN A 543 -7.05 -1.85 13.06
C ASN A 543 -7.57 -3.29 13.09
N LEU A 544 -8.25 -3.69 14.16
CA LEU A 544 -8.85 -5.03 14.26
C LEU A 544 -9.90 -5.25 13.17
N LEU A 545 -10.75 -4.26 12.91
CA LEU A 545 -11.73 -4.33 11.81
C LEU A 545 -11.03 -4.35 10.45
N PHE A 546 -10.08 -3.44 10.21
CA PHE A 546 -9.32 -3.36 8.97
C PHE A 546 -8.65 -4.69 8.62
N TRP A 547 -7.84 -5.24 9.53
CA TRP A 547 -7.13 -6.50 9.31
C TRP A 547 -8.06 -7.72 9.29
N THR A 548 -9.14 -7.73 10.08
CA THR A 548 -10.14 -8.80 9.99
C THR A 548 -10.82 -8.78 8.62
N GLY A 549 -11.24 -7.61 8.12
CA GLY A 549 -11.88 -7.47 6.81
C GLY A 549 -10.93 -7.87 5.68
N TRP A 550 -9.71 -7.31 5.71
CA TRP A 550 -8.65 -7.62 4.74
C TRP A 550 -8.38 -9.13 4.64
N ILE A 551 -8.11 -9.79 5.77
CA ILE A 551 -7.80 -11.23 5.79
C ILE A 551 -9.02 -12.06 5.38
N ASN A 552 -10.24 -11.65 5.76
CA ASN A 552 -11.45 -12.39 5.38
C ASN A 552 -11.70 -12.38 3.87
N ILE A 553 -11.50 -11.24 3.20
CA ILE A 553 -11.57 -11.17 1.73
C ILE A 553 -10.54 -12.10 1.12
N GLN A 554 -9.28 -12.00 1.54
CA GLN A 554 -8.21 -12.81 0.97
C GLN A 554 -8.45 -14.30 1.19
N LEU A 555 -8.92 -14.69 2.37
CA LEU A 555 -9.27 -16.08 2.68
C LEU A 555 -10.48 -16.55 1.86
N ALA A 556 -11.47 -15.69 1.61
CA ALA A 556 -12.61 -16.02 0.75
C ALA A 556 -12.19 -16.20 -0.71
N LEU A 557 -11.39 -15.27 -1.26
CA LEU A 557 -10.88 -15.33 -2.63
C LEU A 557 -9.97 -16.54 -2.84
N PHE A 558 -9.05 -16.80 -1.90
CA PHE A 558 -8.17 -17.96 -1.95
C PHE A 558 -8.97 -19.26 -1.94
N ASN A 559 -9.96 -19.40 -1.05
CA ASN A 559 -10.81 -20.59 -1.02
C ASN A 559 -11.77 -20.70 -2.23
N CYS A 560 -12.00 -19.62 -2.97
CA CYS A 560 -12.75 -19.63 -4.23
C CYS A 560 -11.95 -20.20 -5.41
N LEU A 561 -10.62 -20.31 -5.32
CA LEU A 561 -9.79 -20.78 -6.42
C LEU A 561 -10.22 -22.19 -6.87
N PRO A 562 -10.33 -22.45 -8.19
CA PRO A 562 -10.74 -23.74 -8.75
C PRO A 562 -9.64 -24.81 -8.68
N ALA A 563 -9.09 -25.05 -7.49
CA ALA A 563 -8.01 -26.00 -7.24
C ALA A 563 -8.29 -26.82 -5.97
N PHE A 564 -8.01 -28.13 -6.01
CA PHE A 564 -8.06 -28.99 -4.83
C PHE A 564 -6.76 -28.82 -4.02
N PRO A 565 -6.78 -28.77 -2.67
CA PRO A 565 -7.86 -29.16 -1.75
C PRO A 565 -8.88 -28.08 -1.34
N LEU A 566 -8.82 -26.89 -1.92
CA LEU A 566 -9.64 -25.72 -1.56
C LEU A 566 -11.13 -25.96 -1.84
N ASP A 567 -11.99 -25.17 -1.18
CA ASP A 567 -13.45 -25.24 -1.35
C ASP A 567 -13.89 -25.05 -2.81
N GLY A 568 -13.26 -24.12 -3.53
CA GLY A 568 -13.52 -23.85 -4.93
C GLY A 568 -13.27 -25.08 -5.82
N GLY A 569 -12.24 -25.88 -5.52
CA GLY A 569 -12.02 -27.17 -6.19
C GLY A 569 -13.13 -28.19 -5.93
N ARG A 570 -13.69 -28.21 -4.71
CA ARG A 570 -14.84 -29.08 -4.35
C ARG A 570 -16.12 -28.62 -5.05
N ILE A 571 -16.34 -27.30 -5.10
CA ILE A 571 -17.45 -26.68 -5.85
C ILE A 571 -17.34 -26.97 -7.35
N LEU A 572 -16.16 -26.77 -7.94
CA LEU A 572 -15.88 -27.08 -9.34
C LEU A 572 -16.20 -28.54 -9.66
N ARG A 573 -15.78 -29.47 -8.79
CA ARG A 573 -16.07 -30.89 -8.95
C ARG A 573 -17.57 -31.15 -9.02
N MET A 574 -18.37 -30.57 -8.13
CA MET A 574 -19.82 -30.75 -8.15
C MET A 574 -20.48 -30.14 -9.39
N VAL A 575 -20.00 -28.97 -9.84
CA VAL A 575 -20.47 -28.35 -11.09
C VAL A 575 -20.15 -29.25 -12.26
N ALA A 576 -18.92 -29.78 -12.34
CA ALA A 576 -18.51 -30.73 -13.36
C ALA A 576 -19.37 -32.01 -13.33
N GLU A 577 -19.63 -32.59 -12.15
CA GLU A 577 -20.54 -33.74 -12.00
C GLU A 577 -21.95 -33.44 -12.52
N ALA A 578 -22.48 -32.25 -12.22
CA ALA A 578 -23.80 -31.82 -12.69
C ALA A 578 -23.83 -31.67 -14.22
N VAL A 579 -22.83 -31.03 -14.82
CA VAL A 579 -22.73 -30.82 -16.27
C VAL A 579 -22.50 -32.15 -16.99
N VAL A 580 -21.50 -32.93 -16.58
CA VAL A 580 -21.17 -34.23 -17.18
C VAL A 580 -22.33 -35.21 -17.03
N SER A 581 -23.15 -35.12 -15.98
CA SER A 581 -24.36 -35.96 -15.85
C SER A 581 -25.40 -35.73 -16.96
N ARG A 582 -25.33 -34.60 -17.68
CA ARG A 582 -26.24 -34.27 -18.80
C ARG A 582 -25.66 -34.57 -20.18
N VAL A 583 -24.38 -34.93 -20.27
CA VAL A 583 -23.66 -35.18 -21.54
C VAL A 583 -23.49 -36.68 -21.77
N PRO A 584 -23.61 -37.19 -23.02
CA PRO A 584 -23.39 -38.61 -23.33
C PRO A 584 -21.90 -38.95 -23.40
N VAL A 585 -21.25 -39.08 -22.23
CA VAL A 585 -19.84 -39.50 -22.10
C VAL A 585 -19.79 -40.94 -21.55
N SER A 586 -18.90 -41.77 -22.11
CA SER A 586 -18.72 -43.18 -21.71
C SER A 586 -18.21 -43.34 -20.27
N ASP A 587 -17.25 -42.51 -19.84
CA ASP A 587 -16.74 -42.50 -18.46
C ASP A 587 -16.90 -41.11 -17.83
N ARG A 588 -18.01 -40.96 -17.08
CA ARG A 588 -18.33 -39.71 -16.39
C ARG A 588 -17.37 -39.40 -15.24
N HIS A 589 -16.86 -40.43 -14.56
CA HIS A 589 -15.94 -40.24 -13.44
C HIS A 589 -14.58 -39.76 -13.95
N ALA A 590 -14.08 -40.37 -15.04
CA ALA A 590 -12.87 -39.92 -15.69
C ALA A 590 -13.03 -38.48 -16.21
N ALA A 591 -14.16 -38.14 -16.84
CA ALA A 591 -14.39 -36.77 -17.34
C ALA A 591 -14.36 -35.71 -16.23
N VAL A 592 -15.05 -35.94 -15.11
CA VAL A 592 -15.04 -35.02 -13.95
C VAL A 592 -13.63 -34.90 -13.35
N ARG A 593 -12.92 -36.02 -13.20
CA ARG A 593 -11.54 -36.03 -12.71
C ARG A 593 -10.62 -35.23 -13.64
N THR A 594 -10.73 -35.42 -14.95
CA THR A 594 -9.93 -34.68 -15.93
C THR A 594 -10.17 -33.19 -15.82
N ILE A 595 -11.43 -32.73 -15.81
CA ILE A 595 -11.78 -31.31 -15.70
C ILE A 595 -11.20 -30.68 -14.44
N THR A 596 -11.39 -31.34 -13.29
CA THR A 596 -10.95 -30.82 -11.99
C THR A 596 -9.42 -30.79 -11.87
N VAL A 597 -8.73 -31.85 -12.30
CA VAL A 597 -7.27 -31.91 -12.27
C VAL A 597 -6.65 -30.95 -13.28
N SER A 598 -7.18 -30.87 -14.52
CA SER A 598 -6.64 -29.94 -15.52
C SER A 598 -6.82 -28.50 -15.10
N SER A 599 -7.97 -28.14 -14.53
CA SER A 599 -8.20 -26.80 -13.99
C SER A 599 -7.20 -26.48 -12.88
N GLY A 600 -7.01 -27.38 -11.90
CA GLY A 600 -6.02 -27.21 -10.83
C GLY A 600 -4.58 -27.07 -11.35
N LEU A 601 -4.19 -27.85 -12.37
CA LEU A 601 -2.87 -27.76 -12.99
C LEU A 601 -2.67 -26.43 -13.74
N VAL A 602 -3.68 -25.97 -14.48
CA VAL A 602 -3.64 -24.67 -15.16
C VAL A 602 -3.53 -23.52 -14.16
N MET A 603 -4.29 -23.58 -13.06
CA MET A 603 -4.21 -22.60 -11.98
C MET A 603 -2.82 -22.57 -11.34
N LEU A 604 -2.26 -23.73 -11.03
CA LEU A 604 -0.91 -23.84 -10.46
C LEU A 604 0.14 -23.29 -11.42
N ALA A 605 0.08 -23.66 -12.70
CA ALA A 605 0.99 -23.15 -13.72
C ALA A 605 0.85 -21.63 -13.90
N GLY A 606 -0.38 -21.12 -13.89
CA GLY A 606 -0.67 -19.68 -13.95
C GLY A 606 -0.08 -18.94 -12.75
N LEU A 607 -0.27 -19.46 -11.54
CA LEU A 607 0.30 -18.86 -10.32
C LEU A 607 1.83 -18.86 -10.35
N ILE A 608 2.46 -19.98 -10.74
CA ILE A 608 3.93 -20.06 -10.90
C ILE A 608 4.42 -19.05 -11.92
N MET A 609 3.73 -18.93 -13.07
CA MET A 609 4.11 -17.97 -14.11
C MET A 609 3.91 -16.53 -13.66
N MET A 610 2.85 -16.24 -12.91
CA MET A 610 2.58 -14.91 -12.36
C MET A 610 3.70 -14.45 -11.41
N ILE A 611 4.23 -15.36 -10.59
CA ILE A 611 5.25 -15.06 -9.57
C ILE A 611 6.67 -15.12 -10.15
N PHE A 612 6.97 -16.19 -10.89
CA PHE A 612 8.32 -16.53 -11.33
C PHE A 612 8.53 -16.40 -12.83
N GLY A 613 7.50 -16.04 -13.60
CA GLY A 613 7.55 -16.06 -15.06
C GLY A 613 8.72 -15.26 -15.64
N ASN A 614 8.89 -14.03 -15.18
CA ASN A 614 10.01 -13.20 -15.62
C ASN A 614 11.38 -13.84 -15.29
N ARG A 615 11.56 -14.32 -14.05
CA ARG A 615 12.80 -15.00 -13.63
C ARG A 615 13.08 -16.27 -14.44
N ILE A 616 12.03 -17.04 -14.75
CA ILE A 616 12.14 -18.25 -15.58
C ILE A 616 12.55 -17.86 -16.99
N LEU A 617 11.95 -16.82 -17.59
CA LEU A 617 12.28 -16.37 -18.93
C LEU A 617 13.72 -15.80 -19.02
N MET A 618 14.13 -14.98 -18.05
CA MET A 618 15.51 -14.48 -17.93
C MET A 618 16.51 -15.64 -17.79
N ALA A 619 16.22 -16.62 -16.91
CA ALA A 619 17.09 -17.79 -16.74
C ALA A 619 17.20 -18.65 -18.01
N LEU A 620 16.20 -18.59 -18.90
CA LEU A 620 16.18 -19.27 -20.19
C LEU A 620 16.73 -18.41 -21.35
N GLY A 621 17.09 -17.15 -21.11
CA GLY A 621 17.57 -16.21 -22.13
C GLY A 621 16.50 -15.82 -23.16
N LEU A 622 15.23 -15.86 -22.77
CA LEU A 622 14.08 -15.48 -23.59
C LEU A 622 13.65 -14.01 -23.35
N LEU A 623 14.18 -13.41 -22.29
CA LEU A 623 14.24 -12.00 -21.93
C LEU A 623 15.70 -11.72 -21.58
#